data_AF-A0A127A7J6-F1
#
_entry.id   AF-A0A127A7J6-F1
#
_cell.length_a   1.000
_cell.length_b   1.000
_cell.length_c   1.000
_cell.angle_alpha   90.00
_cell.angle_beta   90.00
_cell.angle_gamma   90.00
#
_symmetry.space_group_name_H-M   'P 1'
#
loop_
_entity.id
_entity.type
_entity.pdbx_description
1 polymer ?
#
loop_
_entity_poly.entity_id
_entity_poly.type
_entity_poly.pdbx_seq_one_letter_code
_entity_poly.pdbx_strand_id
1 'polypeptide(L)' 'MTQVTGLRPDDSVLAGQVRAILHEVLEGSSLPESAKDRLRLLIAQHPDHPERALVEHFHALRRDAAAEAELVSA' A
#
# COMPACT_ATOMS: atom_id res chain seq x y z
N MET A 1 2.58 -24.72 26.79
CA MET A 1 3.38 -23.75 26.00
C MET A 1 3.03 -23.98 24.54
N THR A 2 2.11 -23.18 23.99
CA THR A 2 1.64 -23.34 22.62
C THR A 2 2.70 -22.81 21.67
N GLN A 3 3.34 -23.68 20.91
CA GLN A 3 4.19 -23.25 19.80
C GLN A 3 3.30 -22.55 18.78
N VAL A 4 3.50 -21.24 18.61
CA VAL A 4 3.00 -20.51 17.44
C VAL A 4 3.87 -20.95 16.29
N THR A 5 3.46 -22.04 15.63
CA THR A 5 4.07 -22.49 14.38
C THR A 5 3.95 -21.34 13.40
N GLY A 6 5.10 -20.75 13.03
CA GLY A 6 5.18 -19.69 12.06
C GLY A 6 4.65 -20.17 10.71
N LEU A 7 3.36 -19.95 10.48
CA LEU A 7 2.75 -20.02 9.16
C LEU A 7 3.40 -18.90 8.36
N ARG A 8 4.44 -19.22 7.57
CA ARG A 8 4.79 -18.37 6.44
C ARG A 8 3.55 -18.38 5.55
N PRO A 9 2.82 -17.26 5.43
CA PRO A 9 1.69 -17.22 4.52
C PRO A 9 2.21 -17.62 3.14
N ASP A 10 1.48 -18.52 2.48
CA ASP A 10 1.75 -18.82 1.09
C ASP A 10 1.77 -17.50 0.31
N ASP A 11 2.81 -17.26 -0.49
CA ASP A 11 2.98 -15.99 -1.20
C ASP A 11 1.74 -15.64 -2.05
N SER A 12 0.98 -16.64 -2.52
CA SER A 12 -0.29 -16.41 -3.23
C SER A 12 -1.41 -15.89 -2.32
N VAL A 13 -1.47 -16.33 -1.06
CA VAL A 13 -2.43 -15.84 -0.07
C VAL A 13 -2.11 -14.39 0.29
N LEU A 14 -0.83 -14.08 0.50
CA LEU A 14 -0.40 -12.70 0.76
C LEU A 14 -0.73 -11.80 -0.42
N ALA A 15 -0.36 -12.19 -1.65
CA ALA A 15 -0.68 -11.41 -2.84
C ALA A 15 -2.19 -11.20 -3.01
N GLY A 16 -3.01 -12.22 -2.73
CA GLY A 16 -4.46 -12.13 -2.76
C GLY A 16 -5.02 -11.13 -1.74
N GLN A 17 -4.54 -11.19 -0.48
CA GLN A 17 -4.94 -10.26 0.57
C GLN A 17 -4.54 -8.82 0.23
N VAL A 18 -3.31 -8.61 -0.27
CA VAL A 18 -2.86 -7.28 -0.65
C VAL A 18 -3.69 -6.72 -1.80
N ARG A 19 -4.05 -7.53 -2.81
CA ARG A 19 -4.96 -7.09 -3.88
C ARG A 19 -6.32 -6.65 -3.35
N ALA A 20 -6.89 -7.37 -2.38
CA ALA A 20 -8.16 -7.00 -1.76
C ALA A 20 -8.06 -5.64 -1.03
N ILE A 21 -6.98 -5.43 -0.27
CA ILE A 21 -6.71 -4.15 0.42
C ILE A 21 -6.57 -3.02 -0.62
N LEU A 22 -5.79 -3.23 -1.67
CA LEU A 22 -5.59 -2.23 -2.73
C LEU A 22 -6.91 -1.87 -3.43
N HIS A 23 -7.80 -2.84 -3.64
CA HIS A 23 -9.11 -2.61 -4.22
C HIS A 23 -9.97 -1.73 -3.30
N GLU A 24 -10.08 -2.09 -2.03
CA GLU A 24 -10.85 -1.32 -1.03
C GLU A 24 -10.32 0.12 -0.90
N VAL A 25 -9.00 0.28 -0.92
CA VAL A 25 -8.34 1.60 -0.86
C VAL A 25 -8.66 2.46 -2.09
N LEU A 26 -8.71 1.86 -3.29
CA LEU A 26 -9.04 2.57 -4.53
C LEU A 26 -10.52 2.96 -4.61
N GLU A 27 -11.41 2.13 -4.07
CA GLU A 27 -12.85 2.39 -4.01
C GLU A 27 -13.23 3.39 -2.90
N GLY A 28 -12.46 3.41 -1.80
CA GLY A 28 -12.70 4.28 -0.66
C GLY A 28 -12.51 5.78 -0.97
N SER A 29 -13.12 6.64 -0.16
CA SER A 29 -12.97 8.10 -0.25
C SER A 29 -11.79 8.65 0.57
N SER A 30 -11.06 7.78 1.25
CA SER A 30 -10.00 8.12 2.22
C SER A 30 -8.74 8.70 1.59
N LEU A 31 -8.50 8.43 0.30
CA LEU A 31 -7.36 8.95 -0.44
C LEU A 31 -7.80 9.97 -1.49
N PRO A 32 -7.04 11.07 -1.67
CA PRO A 32 -7.25 11.98 -2.78
C PRO A 32 -7.02 11.25 -4.11
N GLU A 33 -7.72 11.68 -5.17
CA GLU A 33 -7.66 11.03 -6.48
C GLU A 33 -6.24 10.97 -7.05
N SER A 34 -5.41 11.99 -6.82
CA SER A 34 -3.99 11.98 -7.22
C SER A 34 -3.18 10.86 -6.56
N ALA A 35 -3.47 10.53 -5.29
CA ALA A 35 -2.84 9.41 -4.61
C ALA A 35 -3.35 8.06 -5.14
N LYS A 36 -4.62 7.98 -5.54
CA LYS A 36 -5.18 6.79 -6.19
C LYS A 36 -4.61 6.57 -7.59
N ASP A 37 -4.44 7.61 -8.39
CA ASP A 37 -3.81 7.51 -9.71
C ASP A 37 -2.36 7.02 -9.62
N ARG A 38 -1.61 7.55 -8.65
CA ARG A 38 -0.27 7.03 -8.33
C ARG A 38 -0.31 5.56 -7.93
N LEU A 39 -1.28 5.17 -7.09
CA LEU A 39 -1.44 3.78 -6.66
C LEU A 39 -1.75 2.85 -7.84
N ARG A 40 -2.65 3.25 -8.76
CA ARG A 40 -2.95 2.51 -10.00
C ARG A 40 -1.68 2.30 -10.84
N LEU A 41 -0.86 3.33 -10.96
CA LEU A 41 0.41 3.26 -11.69
C LEU A 41 1.40 2.28 -11.03
N LEU A 42 1.50 2.29 -9.69
CA LEU A 42 2.37 1.35 -8.95
C LEU A 42 1.89 -0.10 -9.10
N ILE A 43 0.57 -0.33 -9.07
CA ILE A 43 0.00 -1.66 -9.32
C ILE A 43 0.36 -2.14 -10.73
N ALA A 44 0.27 -1.26 -11.73
CA ALA A 44 0.66 -1.59 -13.10
C ALA A 44 2.16 -1.90 -13.26
N GLN A 45 3.03 -1.30 -12.44
CA GLN A 45 4.47 -1.58 -12.42
C GLN A 45 4.81 -2.90 -11.71
N HIS A 46 3.95 -3.39 -10.82
CA HIS A 46 4.15 -4.60 -10.05
C HIS A 46 2.96 -5.58 -10.17
N PRO A 47 2.65 -6.08 -11.38
CA PRO A 47 1.46 -6.90 -11.61
C PRO A 47 1.46 -8.21 -10.82
N ASP A 48 2.65 -8.78 -10.55
CA ASP A 48 2.84 -10.02 -9.81
C ASP A 48 3.22 -9.81 -8.33
N HIS A 49 3.54 -8.56 -7.96
CA HIS A 49 4.04 -8.19 -6.64
C HIS A 49 3.24 -7.04 -6.02
N PRO A 50 1.93 -7.22 -5.77
CA PRO A 50 1.07 -6.17 -5.24
C PRO A 50 1.55 -5.64 -3.88
N GLU A 51 2.25 -6.46 -3.09
CA GLU A 51 2.90 -6.08 -1.84
C GLU A 51 3.96 -4.98 -2.04
N ARG A 52 4.69 -5.00 -3.16
CA ARG A 52 5.66 -3.96 -3.48
C ARG A 52 4.97 -2.66 -3.83
N ALA A 53 3.91 -2.71 -4.64
CA ALA A 53 3.10 -1.53 -4.94
C ALA A 53 2.53 -0.88 -3.67
N LEU A 54 2.07 -1.69 -2.70
CA LEU A 54 1.56 -1.21 -1.42
C LEU A 54 2.65 -0.54 -0.57
N VAL A 55 3.82 -1.16 -0.43
CA VAL A 55 4.93 -0.59 0.35
C VAL A 55 5.43 0.72 -0.27
N GLU A 56 5.57 0.77 -1.60
CA GLU A 56 5.97 1.99 -2.30
C GLU A 56 4.94 3.11 -2.14
N HIS A 57 3.64 2.76 -2.15
CA HIS A 57 2.58 3.72 -1.88
C HIS A 57 2.68 4.32 -0.47
N PHE A 58 2.89 3.50 0.56
CA PHE A 58 3.07 4.00 1.94
C PHE A 58 4.30 4.89 2.09
N HIS A 59 5.42 4.54 1.44
CA HIS A 59 6.59 5.40 1.42
C HIS A 59 6.31 6.75 0.77
N ALA A 60 5.51 6.77 -0.29
CA ALA A 60 5.13 7.99 -0.97
C ALA A 60 4.20 8.86 -0.10
N LEU A 61 3.18 8.27 0.54
CA LEU A 61 2.33 8.98 1.51
C LEU A 61 3.12 9.58 2.67
N ARG A 62 4.11 8.84 3.21
CA ARG A 62 4.97 9.36 4.29
C ARG A 62 5.79 10.57 3.84
N ARG A 63 6.26 10.60 2.59
CA ARG A 63 6.99 11.75 2.04
C ARG A 63 6.06 12.95 1.84
N ASP A 64 4.85 12.70 1.33
CA ASP A 64 3.85 13.74 1.12
C ASP A 64 3.50 14.41 2.47
N ALA A 65 3.20 13.61 3.50
CA ALA A 65 2.89 14.11 4.84
C ALA A 65 4.05 14.87 5.49
N ALA A 66 5.30 14.44 5.26
CA ALA A 66 6.47 15.16 5.76
C ALA A 66 6.66 16.52 5.07
N ALA A 67 6.44 16.59 3.76
CA ALA A 67 6.50 17.84 3.00
C ALA A 67 5.40 18.82 3.44
N GLU A 68 4.20 18.34 3.70
CA GLU A 68 3.11 19.15 4.25
C GLU A 68 3.45 19.73 5.63
N ALA A 69 4.06 18.95 6.52
CA ALA A 69 4.46 19.41 7.85
C ALA A 69 5.56 20.49 7.82
N GLU A 70 6.49 20.42 6.87
CA GLU A 70 7.54 21.42 6.68
C GLU A 70 6.96 22.76 6.20
N LEU A 71 6.00 22.74 5.27
CA LEU A 71 5.32 23.93 4.75
C LEU A 71 4.47 24.65 5.80
N VAL A 72 3.90 23.92 6.77
CA VAL A 72 3.13 24.52 7.88
C VAL A 72 4.02 25.13 8.96
N SER A 73 5.29 24.73 9.01
CA SER A 73 6.27 25.18 10.01
C SER A 73 7.21 26.29 9.52
N ALA A 74 7.12 26.68 8.24
CA ALA A 74 7.93 27.71 7.58
C ALA A 74 7.16 29.03 7.44
#